data_AF-A0A9P5QJX2-F1
#
_entry.id   AF-A0A9P5QJX2-F1
#
_cell.length_a   1.000
_cell.length_b   1.000
_cell.length_c   1.000
_cell.angle_alpha   90.00
_cell.angle_beta   90.00
_cell.angle_gamma   90.00
#
_symmetry.space_group_name_H-M   'P 1'
#
loop_
_entity.id
_entity.type
_entity.pdbx_description
1 polymer ?
#
loop_
_entity_poly.entity_id
_entity_poly.type
_entity_poly.pdbx_seq_one_letter_code
_entity_poly.pdbx_strand_id
1 'polypeptide(L)'
;MDVTGRYDKNWVDYQTRDNEFANTVMQIDADLSSLFHWNTKQLFVYAVAEYSTPTHPKNQIVIWDTVIKRKSNAVIRKKNIRNKYSLIDVKRKWTDVHANVSLHWNIVPYVGFMTYGHSEPSDAYAFPLPSGIQK
;
A
#
# COMPACT_ATOMS: atom_id res chain seq x y z
N MET A 1 -18.84 -21.17 -18.31
CA MET A 1 -17.89 -20.29 -19.04
C MET A 1 -18.51 -18.90 -18.96
N ASP A 2 -17.98 -17.87 -18.32
CA ASP A 2 -16.70 -17.55 -17.68
C ASP A 2 -17.00 -16.35 -16.77
N VAL A 3 -16.40 -16.26 -15.58
CA VAL A 3 -15.51 -15.14 -15.19
C VAL A 3 -14.62 -15.67 -14.06
N THR A 4 -13.39 -15.96 -14.47
CA THR A 4 -12.16 -16.15 -13.71
C THR A 4 -12.14 -15.51 -12.33
N GLY A 5 -11.90 -16.32 -11.30
CA GLY A 5 -11.70 -15.85 -9.93
C GLY A 5 -10.57 -14.84 -9.84
N ARG A 6 -10.88 -13.67 -9.29
CA ARG A 6 -9.91 -12.72 -8.71
C ARG A 6 -10.58 -12.00 -7.53
N TYR A 7 -10.30 -12.53 -6.34
CA TYR A 7 -10.50 -11.93 -5.01
C TYR A 7 -11.95 -11.75 -4.54
N ASP A 8 -12.34 -12.60 -3.59
CA ASP A 8 -13.57 -12.46 -2.79
C ASP A 8 -13.26 -11.65 -1.51
N LYS A 9 -14.27 -10.95 -0.99
CA LYS A 9 -14.32 -10.22 0.29
C LYS A 9 -13.90 -11.06 1.50
N ASN A 10 -13.84 -12.38 1.31
CA ASN A 10 -13.54 -13.39 2.32
C ASN A 10 -12.06 -13.83 2.39
N TRP A 11 -11.14 -13.17 1.68
CA TRP A 11 -9.68 -13.39 1.84
C TRP A 11 -9.23 -14.83 1.52
N VAL A 12 -9.85 -15.48 0.54
CA VAL A 12 -9.49 -16.84 0.12
C VAL A 12 -9.10 -16.84 -1.36
N ASP A 13 -7.88 -17.27 -1.65
CA ASP A 13 -7.49 -17.72 -2.98
C ASP A 13 -7.89 -19.20 -3.12
N TYR A 14 -8.87 -19.48 -3.96
CA TYR A 14 -9.38 -20.84 -4.17
C TYR A 14 -8.43 -21.74 -4.98
N GLN A 15 -7.33 -21.19 -5.55
CA GLN A 15 -6.40 -21.99 -6.37
C GLN A 15 -5.28 -22.66 -5.57
N THR A 16 -4.90 -22.14 -4.41
CA THR A 16 -3.79 -22.71 -3.60
C THR A 16 -4.01 -22.48 -2.11
N ARG A 17 -4.18 -23.56 -1.34
CA ARG A 17 -4.38 -23.54 0.12
C ARG A 17 -3.17 -23.03 0.94
N ASP A 18 -2.01 -22.88 0.31
CA ASP A 18 -0.74 -22.60 0.99
C ASP A 18 -0.28 -21.14 0.88
N ASN A 19 -1.12 -20.24 0.37
CA ASN A 19 -0.79 -18.81 0.27
C ASN A 19 -1.07 -18.10 1.60
N GLU A 20 -0.04 -17.56 2.24
CA GLU A 20 -0.21 -16.66 3.37
C GLU A 20 -0.59 -15.25 2.89
N PHE A 21 -1.54 -14.63 3.59
CA PHE A 21 -1.95 -13.25 3.36
C PHE A 21 -1.53 -12.38 4.53
N ALA A 22 -0.70 -11.37 4.30
CA ALA A 22 -0.44 -10.37 5.32
C ALA A 22 -1.55 -9.31 5.31
N ASN A 23 -2.13 -9.04 6.47
CA ASN A 23 -2.98 -7.89 6.70
C ASN A 23 -2.19 -6.88 7.51
N THR A 24 -2.23 -5.61 7.12
CA THR A 24 -1.57 -4.55 7.90
C THR A 24 -2.56 -3.48 8.30
N VAL A 25 -2.35 -2.97 9.50
CA VAL A 25 -3.05 -1.81 10.04
C VAL A 25 -2.06 -0.66 10.08
N MET A 26 -2.37 0.40 9.32
CA MET A 26 -1.49 1.55 9.20
C MET A 26 -2.17 2.84 9.64
N GLN A 27 -1.35 3.80 10.06
CA GLN A 27 -1.76 5.17 10.35
C GLN A 27 -1.06 6.10 9.37
N ILE A 28 -1.82 7.02 8.79
CA ILE A 28 -1.30 8.08 7.90
C ILE A 28 -1.69 9.42 8.52
N ASP A 29 -0.68 10.23 8.81
CA ASP A 29 -0.81 11.65 9.17
C ASP A 29 0.11 12.45 8.25
N ALA A 30 -0.48 13.05 7.21
CA ALA A 30 0.26 13.76 6.18
C ALA A 30 -0.51 15.00 5.72
N ASP A 31 0.19 16.13 5.61
CA ASP A 31 -0.33 17.35 5.00
C ASP A 31 0.30 17.55 3.61
N LEU A 32 -0.48 17.25 2.58
CA LEU A 32 -0.09 17.40 1.17
C LEU A 32 -0.65 18.69 0.54
N SER A 33 -1.19 19.60 1.36
CA SER A 33 -1.87 20.82 0.87
C SER A 33 -0.93 21.76 0.12
N SER A 34 0.37 21.72 0.43
CA SER A 34 1.42 22.49 -0.24
C SER A 34 1.65 22.06 -1.70
N LEU A 35 1.26 20.83 -2.06
CA LEU A 35 1.40 20.29 -3.42
C LEU A 35 0.29 20.78 -4.37
N PHE A 36 -0.75 21.44 -3.85
CA PHE A 36 -1.80 22.06 -4.64
C PHE A 36 -1.46 23.51 -4.98
N HIS A 37 -1.23 23.76 -6.27
CA HIS A 37 -1.17 25.08 -6.87
C HIS A 37 -2.12 25.17 -8.06
N TRP A 38 -2.12 26.30 -8.78
CA TRP A 38 -3.07 26.58 -9.87
C TRP A 38 -3.10 25.52 -10.98
N ASN A 39 -2.01 24.78 -11.19
CA ASN A 39 -1.91 23.75 -12.23
C ASN A 39 -2.14 22.33 -11.69
N THR A 40 -2.30 22.12 -10.39
CA THR A 40 -2.50 20.77 -9.82
C THR A 40 -3.92 20.29 -10.08
N LYS A 41 -4.09 19.28 -10.94
CA LYS A 41 -5.40 18.67 -11.22
C LYS A 41 -5.80 17.68 -10.14
N GLN A 42 -4.88 16.79 -9.77
CA GLN A 42 -5.08 15.80 -8.73
C GLN A 42 -3.75 15.27 -8.21
N LEU A 43 -3.76 14.76 -6.99
CA LEU A 43 -2.68 13.94 -6.45
C LEU A 43 -3.10 12.48 -6.48
N PHE A 44 -2.23 11.61 -6.96
CA PHE A 44 -2.35 10.17 -6.75
C PHE A 44 -1.42 9.79 -5.61
N VAL A 45 -1.98 9.42 -4.46
CA VAL A 45 -1.23 9.17 -3.22
C VAL A 45 -1.35 7.70 -2.88
N TYR A 46 -0.24 7.05 -2.59
CA TYR A 46 -0.21 5.62 -2.32
C TYR A 46 0.85 5.29 -1.28
N ALA A 47 0.59 4.28 -0.45
CA ALA A 47 1.53 3.78 0.53
C ALA A 47 2.21 2.53 -0.02
N VAL A 48 3.54 2.53 0.07
CA VAL A 48 4.38 1.43 -0.40
C VAL A 48 4.99 0.77 0.82
N ALA A 49 4.78 -0.54 0.96
CA ALA A 49 5.55 -1.38 1.85
C ALA A 49 6.76 -1.91 1.09
N GLU A 50 7.95 -1.67 1.62
CA GLU A 50 9.20 -2.19 1.10
C GLU A 50 9.79 -3.21 2.08
N TYR A 51 10.23 -4.35 1.57
CA TYR A 51 10.78 -5.44 2.37
C TYR A 51 11.81 -6.23 1.58
N SER A 52 12.69 -6.93 2.31
CA SER A 52 13.76 -7.74 1.73
C SER A 52 13.51 -9.22 1.98
N THR A 53 13.84 -10.06 1.01
CA THR A 53 13.87 -11.51 1.15
C THR A 53 15.24 -12.04 0.73
N PRO A 54 15.66 -13.24 1.19
CA PRO A 54 16.97 -13.80 0.82
C PRO A 54 17.20 -13.92 -0.69
N THR A 55 16.12 -14.03 -1.48
CA THR A 55 16.16 -14.14 -2.94
C THR A 55 16.00 -12.78 -3.65
N HIS A 56 15.29 -11.84 -3.03
CA HIS A 56 14.99 -10.54 -3.62
C HIS A 56 15.27 -9.45 -2.58
N PRO A 57 16.40 -8.73 -2.69
CA PRO A 57 16.82 -7.78 -1.67
C PRO A 57 15.92 -6.55 -1.58
N LYS A 58 15.09 -6.29 -2.58
CA LYS A 58 14.13 -5.18 -2.63
C LYS A 58 12.82 -5.61 -3.27
N ASN A 59 11.77 -5.72 -2.45
CA ASN A 59 10.40 -5.93 -2.88
C ASN A 59 9.58 -4.72 -2.47
N GLN A 60 8.74 -4.22 -3.37
CA GLN A 60 7.87 -3.06 -3.11
C GLN A 60 6.44 -3.42 -3.48
N ILE A 61 5.51 -3.21 -2.55
CA ILE A 61 4.08 -3.47 -2.78
C ILE A 61 3.25 -2.27 -2.34
N VAL A 62 2.29 -1.88 -3.18
CA VAL A 62 1.31 -0.86 -2.83
C VAL A 62 0.23 -1.47 -1.94
N ILE A 63 0.15 -0.99 -0.70
CA ILE A 63 -0.81 -1.50 0.29
C ILE A 63 -2.07 -0.64 0.38
N TRP A 64 -2.00 0.62 -0.03
CA TRP A 64 -3.11 1.56 0.02
C TRP A 64 -2.93 2.66 -1.03
N ASP A 65 -4.04 3.15 -1.59
CA ASP A 65 -4.04 4.25 -2.55
C ASP A 65 -5.29 5.13 -2.38
N THR A 66 -5.15 6.41 -2.73
CA THR A 66 -6.24 7.36 -2.84
C THR A 66 -5.94 8.41 -3.91
N VAL A 67 -7.00 8.97 -4.50
CA VAL A 67 -6.91 10.13 -5.40
C VAL A 67 -7.47 11.35 -4.68
N ILE A 68 -6.65 12.40 -4.56
CA ILE A 68 -7.05 13.67 -3.95
C ILE A 68 -7.24 14.70 -5.07
N LYS A 69 -8.49 15.16 -5.26
CA LYS A 69 -8.83 16.11 -6.33
C LYS A 69 -8.94 17.57 -5.86
N ARG A 70 -8.98 17.81 -4.55
CA ARG A 70 -9.18 19.15 -3.98
C ARG A 70 -8.22 19.37 -2.82
N LYS A 71 -7.68 20.59 -2.72
CA LYS A 71 -6.79 21.01 -1.62
C LYS A 71 -7.40 20.82 -0.23
N SER A 72 -8.71 21.01 -0.08
CA SER A 72 -9.42 20.79 1.19
C SER A 72 -9.31 19.35 1.72
N ASN A 73 -9.02 18.38 0.84
CA ASN A 73 -8.90 16.97 1.19
C ASN A 73 -7.44 16.50 1.20
N ALA A 74 -6.47 17.42 1.09
CA ALA A 74 -5.05 17.12 1.00
C ALA A 74 -4.40 16.84 2.38
N VAL A 75 -5.11 17.15 3.46
CA VAL A 75 -4.73 16.74 4.82
C VAL A 75 -5.32 15.36 5.09
N ILE A 76 -4.45 14.35 5.18
CA ILE A 76 -4.85 12.96 5.44
C ILE A 76 -4.53 12.65 6.90
N ARG A 77 -5.57 12.45 7.72
CA ARG A 77 -5.46 11.99 9.11
C ARG A 77 -6.32 10.75 9.30
N LYS A 78 -5.76 9.59 8.99
CA LYS A 78 -6.47 8.31 9.07
C LYS A 78 -5.73 7.37 10.00
N LYS A 79 -6.45 6.84 10.98
CA LYS A 79 -5.98 5.80 11.89
C LYS A 79 -6.65 4.48 11.52
N ASN A 80 -5.97 3.37 11.80
CA ASN A 80 -6.50 2.03 11.61
C ASN A 80 -6.95 1.74 10.16
N ILE A 81 -6.16 2.19 9.18
CA ILE A 81 -6.39 1.88 7.77
C ILE A 81 -5.95 0.45 7.53
N ARG A 82 -6.85 -0.36 6.96
CA ARG A 82 -6.51 -1.69 6.47
C ARG A 82 -5.96 -1.60 5.05
N ASN A 83 -5.03 -2.51 4.72
CA ASN A 83 -4.57 -2.67 3.34
C ASN A 83 -5.74 -2.93 2.39
N LYS A 84 -5.72 -2.25 1.24
CA LYS A 84 -6.75 -2.38 0.20
C LYS A 84 -6.55 -3.64 -0.66
N TYR A 85 -5.31 -4.09 -0.79
CA TYR A 85 -4.92 -5.27 -1.55
C TYR A 85 -4.33 -6.32 -0.61
N SER A 86 -4.70 -7.57 -0.82
CA SER A 86 -4.08 -8.70 -0.11
C SER A 86 -2.62 -8.81 -0.52
N LEU A 87 -1.72 -8.87 0.45
CA LEU A 87 -0.29 -9.00 0.22
C LEU A 87 0.03 -10.47 -0.13
N ILE A 88 0.53 -10.70 -1.33
CA ILE A 88 1.02 -12.02 -1.78
C ILE A 88 2.48 -11.86 -2.18
N ASP A 89 3.36 -12.60 -1.52
CA ASP A 89 4.78 -12.63 -1.87
C ASP A 89 5.08 -13.80 -2.82
N VAL A 90 6.18 -13.70 -3.57
CA VAL A 90 6.67 -14.78 -4.44
C VAL A 90 6.93 -16.06 -3.63
N LYS A 91 7.40 -15.94 -2.38
CA LYS A 91 7.59 -17.09 -1.49
C LYS A 91 6.32 -17.57 -0.80
N ARG A 92 5.18 -16.88 -1.01
CA ARG A 92 3.85 -17.22 -0.45
C ARG A 92 3.82 -17.33 1.09
N LYS A 93 4.87 -16.85 1.76
CA LYS A 93 5.06 -16.86 3.20
C LYS A 93 5.46 -15.47 3.68
N TRP A 94 4.87 -15.03 4.78
CA TRP A 94 5.07 -13.72 5.40
C TRP A 94 5.73 -13.79 6.77
N THR A 95 6.05 -15.00 7.25
CA THR A 95 6.79 -15.22 8.50
C THR A 95 8.16 -14.52 8.46
N ASP A 96 8.47 -13.76 9.51
CA ASP A 96 9.72 -13.02 9.71
C ASP A 96 10.05 -11.94 8.65
N VAL A 97 9.04 -11.46 7.91
CA VAL A 97 9.21 -10.33 6.98
C VAL A 97 8.94 -9.01 7.69
N HIS A 98 10.01 -8.22 7.85
CA HIS A 98 9.92 -6.84 8.30
C HIS A 98 9.80 -5.91 7.10
N ALA A 99 8.82 -5.01 7.13
CA ALA A 99 8.61 -4.02 6.09
C ALA A 99 8.67 -2.60 6.64
N ASN A 100 9.31 -1.71 5.91
CA ASN A 100 9.18 -0.28 6.09
C ASN A 100 8.04 0.23 5.19
N VAL A 101 7.32 1.25 5.65
CA VAL A 101 6.23 1.85 4.86
C VAL A 101 6.56 3.30 4.58
N SER A 102 6.45 3.70 3.31
CA SER A 102 6.61 5.09 2.88
C SER A 102 5.37 5.55 2.13
N LEU A 103 5.05 6.84 2.25
CA LEU A 103 3.96 7.47 1.50
C LEU A 103 4.53 8.10 0.24
N HIS A 104 3.98 7.74 -0.91
CA HIS A 104 4.37 8.26 -2.22
C HIS A 104 3.22 9.06 -2.82
N TRP A 105 3.55 10.04 -3.64
CA TRP A 105 2.56 10.82 -4.35
C TRP A 105 3.03 11.24 -5.73
N ASN A 106 2.10 11.23 -6.67
CA ASN A 106 2.27 11.78 -8.01
C ASN A 106 1.41 13.04 -8.12
N ILE A 107 2.03 14.13 -8.56
CA ILE A 107 1.35 15.42 -8.82
C ILE A 107 0.98 15.42 -10.30
N VAL A 108 -0.32 15.27 -10.59
CA VAL A 108 -0.84 15.29 -11.95
C VAL A 108 -1.25 16.72 -12.28
N PRO A 109 -0.57 17.40 -13.22
CA PRO A 109 -0.98 18.74 -13.62
C PRO A 109 -2.17 18.73 -14.59
N TYR A 110 -2.80 19.88 -14.79
CA TYR A 110 -3.71 20.06 -15.93
C TYR A 110 -2.96 20.07 -17.25
N VAL A 111 -1.77 20.70 -17.27
CA VAL A 111 -0.89 20.77 -18.44
C VAL A 111 0.56 20.52 -18.01
N GLY A 112 1.28 19.72 -18.79
CA GLY A 112 2.71 19.45 -18.59
C GLY A 112 3.01 18.09 -17.97
N PHE A 113 4.21 17.96 -17.38
CA PHE A 113 4.73 16.68 -16.88
C PHE A 113 4.28 16.38 -15.45
N MET A 114 4.08 15.10 -15.19
CA MET A 114 3.83 14.59 -13.84
C MET A 114 5.12 14.62 -13.01
N THR A 115 5.03 15.11 -11.79
CA THR A 115 6.13 15.06 -10.81
C THR A 115 5.81 14.09 -9.68
N TYR A 116 6.85 13.61 -9.00
CA TYR A 116 6.76 12.52 -8.03
C TYR A 116 7.47 12.95 -6.75
N GLY A 117 6.99 12.44 -5.61
CA GLY A 117 7.65 12.60 -4.32
C GLY A 117 7.28 11.46 -3.39
N HIS A 118 8.07 11.32 -2.33
CA HIS A 118 7.82 10.35 -1.27
C HIS A 118 8.23 10.90 0.09
N SER A 119 7.67 10.33 1.14
CA SER A 119 8.13 10.55 2.51
C SER A 119 9.36 9.70 2.81
N GLU A 120 9.99 9.98 3.95
CA GLU A 120 10.90 9.02 4.56
C GLU A 120 10.15 7.72 4.90
N PRO A 121 10.83 6.56 4.81
CA PRO A 121 10.27 5.30 5.28
C PRO A 121 10.02 5.31 6.79
N SER A 122 8.98 4.62 7.23
CA SER A 122 8.75 4.33 8.63
C SER A 122 9.78 3.36 9.18
N ASP A 123 9.81 3.23 10.51
CA ASP A 123 10.46 2.10 11.16
C ASP A 123 9.89 0.78 10.61
N ALA A 124 10.76 -0.23 10.53
CA ALA A 124 10.38 -1.54 10.04
C ALA A 124 9.50 -2.25 11.06
N TYR A 125 8.34 -2.77 10.62
CA TYR A 125 7.46 -3.56 11.45
C TYR A 125 7.13 -4.90 10.79
N ALA A 126 6.86 -5.91 11.61
CA ALA A 126 6.49 -7.24 11.13
C ALA A 126 5.02 -7.23 10.69
N PHE A 127 4.73 -7.83 9.53
CA PHE A 127 3.35 -8.04 9.11
C PHE A 127 2.67 -9.04 10.05
N PRO A 128 1.52 -8.70 10.66
CA PRO A 128 0.80 -9.66 11.48
C PRO A 128 0.22 -10.76 10.59
N LEU A 129 0.51 -12.00 10.95
CA LEU A 129 -0.04 -13.17 10.29
C LEU A 129 -1.55 -13.28 10.58
N PRO A 130 -2.36 -13.85 9.67
CA PRO A 130 -3.77 -14.12 9.94
C PRO A 130 -3.92 -14.97 11.20
N SER A 131 -4.79 -14.55 12.11
CA SER A 131 -5.14 -15.28 13.33
C SER A 131 -5.73 -16.65 12.97
N GLY A 132 -4.88 -17.67 12.96
CA GLY A 132 -5.23 -19.02 12.52
C GLY A 132 -4.02 -19.90 12.25
N ILE A 133 -2.85 -19.29 11.99
CA ILE A 133 -1.56 -19.99 11.92
C ILE A 133 -0.84 -19.71 13.25
N GLN A 134 -1.23 -20.45 14.30
CA GLN A 134 -0.35 -20.61 15.45
C GLN A 134 0.73 -21.62 15.07
N LYS A 135 1.97 -21.32 15.46
CA LYS A 135 3.17 -22.13 15.24
C LYS A 135 2.99 -23.58 15.71
#